data_AF-L9Z9X4-F1
#
_entry.id   AF-L9Z9X4-F1
#
_cell.length_a   1.000
_cell.length_b   1.000
_cell.length_c   1.000
_cell.angle_alpha   90.00
_cell.angle_beta   90.00
_cell.angle_gamma   90.00
#
_symmetry.space_group_name_H-M   'P 1'
#
loop_
_entity.id
_entity.type
_entity.pdbx_description
1 polymer ?
#
loop_
_entity_poly.entity_id
_entity_poly.type
_entity_poly.pdbx_seq_one_letter_code
_entity_poly.pdbx_strand_id
1 'polypeptide(L)'
;MSDSDDKQSPTERLPTALIEELDTLESPELHAVREYVDQLLESSQPPIEQQIREEASGEVLDIEDQGVYTLVKQRPPSQSEGDSKPVSLYHVTRERHPDGEETLHWAFLGDVHGEV
;
A
#
# COMPACT_ATOMS: atom_id res chain seq x y z
N MET A 1 -17.63 -3.27 28.44
CA MET A 1 -16.58 -2.79 29.37
C MET A 1 -15.51 -2.13 28.52
N SER A 2 -15.22 -0.86 28.86
CA SER A 2 -14.27 0.13 28.31
C SER A 2 -13.81 0.07 26.85
N ASP A 3 -14.42 0.98 26.09
CA ASP A 3 -13.88 1.69 24.94
C ASP A 3 -13.14 2.93 25.49
N SER A 4 -11.81 2.95 25.49
CA SER A 4 -11.02 4.08 26.02
C SER A 4 -9.60 4.21 25.43
N ASP A 5 -9.23 3.45 24.41
CA ASP A 5 -7.88 3.50 23.83
C ASP A 5 -7.72 4.59 22.73
N ASP A 6 -8.83 5.17 22.27
CA ASP A 6 -8.88 5.91 21.00
C ASP A 6 -8.67 7.44 21.10
N LYS A 7 -8.17 7.97 22.22
CA LYS A 7 -8.05 9.43 22.42
C LYS A 7 -6.71 9.95 22.92
N GLN A 8 -5.66 9.14 22.86
CA GLN A 8 -4.31 9.69 23.02
C GLN A 8 -3.94 10.45 21.75
N SER A 9 -3.64 11.74 21.90
CA SER A 9 -3.06 12.57 20.84
C SER A 9 -1.83 11.85 20.29
N PRO A 10 -1.56 11.90 18.98
CA PRO A 10 -0.43 11.16 18.39
C PRO A 10 0.90 11.45 19.09
N THR A 11 1.08 12.66 19.64
CA THR A 11 2.25 13.06 20.42
C THR A 11 2.35 12.34 21.78
N GLU A 12 1.25 11.93 22.40
CA GLU A 12 1.25 11.18 23.68
C GLU A 12 1.74 9.74 23.53
N ARG A 13 1.85 9.24 22.29
CA ARG A 13 2.43 7.93 21.97
C ARG A 13 3.95 8.01 21.76
N LEU A 14 4.51 9.22 21.67
CA LEU A 14 5.95 9.42 21.48
C LEU A 14 6.65 9.60 22.84
N PRO A 15 7.90 9.13 23.00
CA PRO A 15 8.69 9.40 24.20
C PRO A 15 8.88 10.91 24.39
N THR A 16 8.73 11.40 25.63
CA THR A 16 8.90 12.84 25.94
C THR A 16 10.25 13.39 25.50
N ALA A 17 11.33 12.60 25.66
CA ALA A 17 12.67 13.00 25.22
C ALA A 17 12.75 13.28 23.70
N LEU A 18 12.03 12.51 22.88
CA LEU A 18 11.99 12.72 21.43
C LEU A 18 11.22 14.00 21.07
N ILE A 19 10.15 14.31 21.81
CA ILE A 19 9.39 15.56 21.63
C ILE A 19 10.29 16.76 21.95
N GLU A 20 10.98 16.69 23.09
CA GLU A 20 11.93 17.74 23.50
C GLU A 20 13.05 17.93 22.48
N GLU A 21 13.60 16.85 21.90
CA GLU A 21 14.59 16.94 20.82
C GLU A 21 14.01 17.60 19.56
N LEU A 22 12.81 17.22 19.12
CA LEU A 22 12.16 17.82 17.96
C LEU A 22 11.84 19.31 18.18
N ASP A 23 11.47 19.72 19.39
CA ASP A 23 11.23 21.13 19.74
C ASP A 23 12.51 21.99 19.68
N THR A 24 13.70 21.39 19.71
CA THR A 24 14.98 22.11 19.53
C THR A 24 15.39 22.31 18.08
N LEU A 25 14.72 21.66 17.13
CA LEU A 25 15.07 21.71 15.72
C LEU A 25 14.49 22.95 15.05
N GLU A 26 15.25 23.49 14.10
CA GLU A 26 14.78 24.59 13.26
C GLU A 26 13.88 24.06 12.13
N SER A 27 13.08 24.94 11.52
CA SER A 27 12.16 24.59 10.42
C SER A 27 12.77 23.70 9.31
N PRO A 28 13.97 23.97 8.74
CA PRO A 28 14.55 23.11 7.71
C PRO A 28 14.90 21.70 8.23
N GLU A 29 15.26 21.56 9.50
CA GLU A 29 15.59 20.27 10.12
C GLU A 29 14.32 19.47 10.39
N LEU A 30 13.24 20.11 10.82
CA LEU A 30 11.91 19.49 10.94
C LEU A 30 11.40 18.96 9.60
N HIS A 31 11.64 19.70 8.51
CA HIS A 31 11.32 19.22 7.16
C HIS A 31 12.12 17.96 6.78
N ALA A 32 13.41 17.92 7.12
CA ALA A 32 14.25 16.74 6.88
C ALA A 32 13.81 15.54 7.72
N VAL A 33 13.42 15.76 8.98
CA VAL A 33 12.84 14.71 9.84
C VAL A 33 11.56 14.16 9.22
N ARG A 34 10.68 15.02 8.72
CA ARG A 34 9.47 14.56 8.04
C ARG A 34 9.78 13.68 6.83
N GLU A 35 10.69 14.10 5.96
CA GLU A 35 11.09 13.32 4.79
C GLU A 35 11.68 11.97 5.19
N TYR A 36 12.51 11.93 6.24
CA TYR A 36 13.06 10.69 6.77
C TYR A 36 11.99 9.77 7.35
N VAL A 37 11.01 10.30 8.09
CA VAL A 37 9.89 9.53 8.62
C VAL A 37 9.03 8.98 7.48
N ASP A 38 8.75 9.77 6.44
CA ASP A 38 8.01 9.32 5.26
C ASP A 38 8.76 8.13 4.58
N GLN A 39 10.08 8.25 4.36
CA GLN A 39 10.89 7.14 3.83
C GLN A 39 10.89 5.90 4.73
N LEU A 40 10.95 6.10 6.06
CA LEU A 40 10.92 4.99 7.01
C LEU A 40 9.58 4.25 6.97
N LEU A 41 8.48 4.99 6.87
CA LEU A 41 7.14 4.42 6.70
C LEU A 41 7.03 3.64 5.39
N GLU A 42 7.48 4.21 4.27
CA GLU A 42 7.52 3.54 2.97
C GLU A 42 8.32 2.23 3.03
N SER A 43 9.49 2.25 3.68
CA SER A 43 10.37 1.06 3.81
C SER A 43 9.86 -0.01 4.79
N SER A 44 9.01 0.38 5.75
CA SER A 44 8.42 -0.54 6.72
C SER A 44 7.19 -1.27 6.18
N GLN A 45 6.62 -0.78 5.07
CA GLN A 45 5.50 -1.43 4.43
C GLN A 45 5.96 -2.71 3.73
N PRO A 46 5.13 -3.78 3.77
CA PRO A 46 5.41 -4.95 2.97
C PRO A 46 5.47 -4.56 1.48
N PRO A 47 6.31 -5.24 0.68
CA PRO A 47 6.40 -4.99 -0.75
C PRO A 47 5.00 -5.06 -1.36
N ILE A 48 4.67 -4.13 -2.27
CA ILE A 48 3.33 -4.03 -2.87
C ILE A 48 2.88 -5.36 -3.51
N GLU A 49 3.84 -6.14 -4.00
CA GLU A 49 3.64 -7.49 -4.54
C GLU A 49 3.03 -8.48 -3.53
N GLN A 50 3.32 -8.32 -2.24
CA GLN A 50 2.74 -9.15 -1.19
C GLN A 50 1.26 -8.78 -0.98
N GLN A 51 0.96 -7.49 -0.82
CA GLN A 51 -0.42 -7.02 -0.67
C GLN A 51 -1.27 -7.36 -1.90
N ILE A 52 -0.71 -7.24 -3.11
CA ILE A 52 -1.38 -7.61 -4.36
C ILE A 52 -1.84 -9.07 -4.33
N ARG A 53 -0.99 -9.98 -3.83
CA ARG A 53 -1.35 -11.41 -3.75
C ARG A 53 -2.38 -11.70 -2.67
N GLU A 54 -2.40 -10.93 -1.59
CA GLU A 54 -3.34 -11.08 -0.48
C GLU A 54 -4.74 -10.53 -0.82
N GLU A 55 -4.82 -9.40 -1.53
CA GLU A 55 -6.08 -8.70 -1.85
C GLU A 55 -6.69 -9.11 -3.20
N ALA A 56 -5.91 -9.77 -4.06
CA ALA A 56 -6.35 -10.22 -5.37
C ALA A 56 -7.59 -11.12 -5.30
N SER A 57 -8.66 -10.72 -6.00
CA SER A 57 -9.90 -11.51 -6.08
C SER A 57 -9.78 -12.84 -6.84
N GLY A 58 -8.75 -12.99 -7.67
CA GLY A 58 -8.47 -14.18 -8.48
C GLY A 58 -6.99 -14.56 -8.48
N GLU A 59 -6.63 -15.54 -9.30
CA GLU A 59 -5.27 -16.06 -9.38
C GLU A 59 -4.33 -15.03 -10.04
N VAL A 60 -3.35 -14.54 -9.29
CA VAL A 60 -2.30 -13.65 -9.82
C VAL A 60 -1.29 -14.49 -10.59
N LEU A 61 -1.12 -14.20 -11.88
CA LEU A 61 -0.22 -14.92 -12.78
C LEU A 61 1.16 -14.25 -12.88
N ASP A 62 1.18 -12.91 -12.84
CA ASP A 62 2.38 -12.12 -13.03
C ASP A 62 2.24 -10.77 -12.34
N ILE A 63 3.35 -10.27 -11.79
CA ILE A 63 3.46 -8.96 -11.13
C ILE A 63 4.74 -8.30 -11.65
N GLU A 64 4.60 -7.14 -12.27
CA GLU A 64 5.71 -6.37 -12.81
C GLU A 64 5.74 -4.99 -12.14
N ASP A 65 6.76 -4.75 -11.32
CA ASP A 65 6.97 -3.47 -10.65
C ASP A 65 7.65 -2.45 -11.59
N GLN A 66 6.96 -1.33 -11.83
CA GLN A 66 7.43 -0.21 -12.66
C GLN A 66 7.88 0.98 -11.78
N GLY A 67 8.00 0.79 -10.46
CA GLY A 67 8.46 1.77 -9.47
C GLY A 67 7.38 2.77 -9.06
N VAL A 68 6.69 3.39 -10.02
CA VAL A 68 5.57 4.32 -9.76
C VAL A 68 4.21 3.62 -9.74
N TYR A 69 4.13 2.44 -10.33
CA TYR A 69 2.95 1.58 -10.36
C TYR A 69 3.38 0.12 -10.56
N THR A 70 2.45 -0.80 -10.38
CA THR A 70 2.67 -2.22 -10.62
C THR A 70 1.65 -2.74 -11.63
N LEU A 71 2.11 -3.48 -12.64
CA LEU A 71 1.24 -4.19 -13.56
C LEU A 71 0.95 -5.58 -13.02
N VAL A 72 -0.33 -5.96 -12.99
CA VAL A 72 -0.76 -7.26 -12.47
C VAL A 72 -1.56 -7.99 -13.54
N LYS A 73 -1.12 -9.19 -13.91
CA LYS A 73 -1.92 -10.12 -14.71
C LYS A 73 -2.65 -11.05 -13.76
N GLN A 74 -3.98 -11.07 -13.86
CA GLN A 74 -4.83 -11.89 -13.01
C GLN A 74 -5.83 -12.68 -13.84
N ARG A 75 -6.06 -13.93 -13.44
CA ARG A 75 -7.20 -14.72 -13.90
C ARG A 75 -8.35 -14.57 -12.91
N PRO A 76 -9.54 -14.10 -13.34
CA PRO A 76 -10.66 -13.88 -12.43
C PRO A 76 -11.15 -15.21 -11.83
N PRO A 77 -11.68 -15.20 -10.59
CA PRO A 77 -12.09 -16.42 -9.89
C PRO A 77 -13.11 -17.22 -10.72
N SER A 78 -12.92 -18.53 -10.80
CA SER A 78 -13.77 -19.44 -11.59
C SER A 78 -15.22 -19.41 -11.10
N GLN A 79 -16.17 -19.18 -12.02
CA GLN A 79 -17.61 -19.38 -11.75
C GLN A 79 -18.14 -20.63 -12.46
N SER A 80 -17.41 -21.20 -13.42
CA SER A 80 -17.76 -22.46 -14.11
C SER A 80 -16.51 -23.02 -14.80
N GLU A 81 -16.37 -24.34 -14.81
CA GLU A 81 -15.34 -25.09 -15.54
C GLU A 81 -15.70 -25.08 -17.04
N GLY A 82 -14.88 -24.56 -17.94
CA GLY A 82 -15.10 -24.82 -19.37
C GLY A 82 -14.47 -23.93 -20.43
N ASP A 83 -14.02 -22.72 -20.14
CA ASP A 83 -13.40 -21.86 -21.16
C ASP A 83 -12.11 -21.23 -20.62
N SER A 84 -11.07 -21.16 -21.45
CA SER A 84 -9.84 -20.42 -21.16
C SER A 84 -10.22 -18.95 -20.95
N LYS A 85 -10.47 -18.58 -19.69
CA LYS A 85 -10.84 -17.22 -19.34
C LYS A 85 -9.74 -16.26 -19.77
N PRO A 86 -10.10 -15.06 -20.26
CA PRO A 86 -9.12 -14.04 -20.53
C PRO A 86 -8.29 -13.75 -19.28
N VAL A 87 -7.00 -13.51 -19.49
CA VAL A 87 -6.14 -12.97 -18.44
C VAL A 87 -6.39 -11.46 -18.42
N SER A 88 -6.80 -10.91 -17.30
CA SER A 88 -7.04 -9.48 -17.17
C SER A 88 -5.75 -8.79 -16.70
N LEU A 89 -5.43 -7.66 -17.33
CA LEU A 89 -4.31 -6.80 -16.95
C LEU A 89 -4.82 -5.62 -16.12
N TYR A 90 -4.16 -5.36 -15.00
CA TYR A 90 -4.47 -4.27 -14.09
C TYR A 90 -3.25 -3.38 -13.88
N HIS A 91 -3.51 -2.09 -13.71
CA HIS A 91 -2.58 -1.11 -13.15
C HIS A 91 -2.92 -0.95 -11.66
N VAL A 92 -1.95 -1.26 -10.80
CA VAL A 92 -2.12 -1.23 -9.35
C VAL A 92 -1.19 -0.21 -8.72
N THR A 93 -1.74 0.65 -7.89
CA THR A 93 -1.01 1.67 -7.12
C THR A 93 -1.43 1.63 -5.66
N ARG A 94 -0.50 1.95 -4.75
CA ARG A 94 -0.83 2.15 -3.34
C ARG A 94 -1.32 3.58 -3.15
N GLU A 95 -2.56 3.74 -2.66
CA GLU A 95 -3.15 5.04 -2.37
C GLU A 95 -3.26 5.22 -0.86
N ARG A 96 -2.75 6.36 -0.35
CA ARG A 96 -2.86 6.75 1.05
C ARG A 96 -4.09 7.62 1.26
N HIS A 97 -4.99 7.17 2.11
CA HIS A 97 -6.21 7.86 2.49
C HIS A 97 -5.95 8.92 3.56
N PRO A 98 -6.85 9.92 3.70
CA PRO A 98 -6.69 11.01 4.67
C PRO A 98 -6.68 10.56 6.14
N ASP A 99 -7.26 9.42 6.46
CA ASP A 99 -7.23 8.76 7.78
C ASP A 99 -5.89 8.07 8.07
N GLY A 100 -5.01 7.98 7.06
CA GLY A 100 -3.72 7.33 7.15
C GLY A 100 -3.74 5.85 6.78
N GLU A 101 -4.90 5.28 6.44
CA GLU A 101 -4.98 3.94 5.85
C GLU A 101 -4.43 3.95 4.42
N GLU A 102 -3.85 2.83 4.01
CA GLU A 102 -3.35 2.65 2.64
C GLU A 102 -4.02 1.45 2.02
N THR A 103 -4.55 1.63 0.81
CA THR A 103 -5.25 0.57 0.07
C THR A 103 -4.69 0.45 -1.33
N LEU A 104 -4.80 -0.73 -1.93
CA LEU A 104 -4.49 -0.92 -3.33
C LEU A 104 -5.62 -0.36 -4.20
N HIS A 105 -5.27 0.55 -5.10
CA HIS A 105 -6.12 0.99 -6.18
C HIS A 105 -5.89 0.13 -7.41
N TRP A 106 -6.94 -0.54 -7.89
CA TRP A 106 -6.88 -1.41 -9.06
C TRP A 106 -7.61 -0.78 -10.24
N ALA A 107 -6.86 -0.42 -11.29
CA ALA A 107 -7.42 0.07 -12.54
C ALA A 107 -7.33 -1.01 -13.62
N PHE A 108 -8.47 -1.48 -14.12
CA PHE A 108 -8.52 -2.47 -15.21
C PHE A 108 -8.04 -1.85 -16.52
N LEU A 109 -7.04 -2.47 -17.15
CA LEU A 109 -6.45 -2.03 -18.41
C LEU A 109 -6.99 -2.79 -19.62
N GLY A 110 -7.57 -3.97 -19.41
CA GLY A 110 -8.12 -4.79 -20.48
C GLY A 110 -7.81 -6.27 -20.31
N ASP A 111 -8.44 -7.07 -21.16
CA ASP A 111 -8.16 -8.51 -21.26
C ASP A 111 -7.04 -8.75 -22.27
N VAL A 112 -6.04 -9.52 -21.85
CA VAL A 112 -4.92 -9.95 -22.68
C VAL A 112 -5.07 -11.43 -23.02
N HIS A 113 -4.86 -11.74 -24.30
CA HIS A 113 -4.73 -13.11 -24.77
C HIS A 113 -3.28 -13.53 -24.55
N GLY A 114 -2.96 -14.06 -23.38
CA GLY A 114 -1.63 -14.58 -23.09
C GLY A 114 -1.54 -16.08 -23.35
N GLU A 115 -0.72 -16.50 -24.33
CA GLU A 115 0.01 -17.76 -24.19
C GLU A 115 0.88 -17.64 -22.94
N VAL A 116 0.70 -18.60 -22.02
CA VAL A 116 1.51 -18.79 -20.81
C VAL A 116 2.82 -19.49 -21.14
#